data_AF-A0A8J7QIL0-F1
#
_entry.id   AF-A0A8J7QIL0-F1
#
_cell.length_a   1.000
_cell.length_b   1.000
_cell.length_c   1.000
_cell.angle_alpha   90.00
_cell.angle_beta   90.00
_cell.angle_gamma   90.00
#
_symmetry.space_group_name_H-M   'P 1'
#
loop_
_entity.id
_entity.type
_entity.pdbx_description
1 polymer ?
#
loop_
_entity_poly.entity_id
_entity_poly.type
_entity_poly.pdbx_seq_one_letter_code
_entity_poly.pdbx_strand_id
1 'polypeptide(L)'
;RGKRPFKFAFSFSGIYLEQCQRWCPQLLSLYKDLYETGCLELVSQTYFHSLSSIFYGDMGEFKEQARQHVALIKDLVGAEPRVFENTELIFNNLIARAAFELGFTGIITEGSSKILAGRSPHQVYHSKVAPDSRFCSGITRCRTTSGSGFRRNGGSIILLLPTNTPPG
;
A
#
# COMPACT_ATOMS: atom_id res chain seq x y z
N ARG A 1 -27.89 -14.06 -1.82
CA ARG A 1 -26.80 -13.10 -1.54
C ARG A 1 -25.72 -13.32 -2.60
N GLY A 2 -25.57 -12.44 -3.60
CA GLY A 2 -24.51 -12.59 -4.61
C GLY A 2 -23.14 -12.54 -3.93
N LYS A 3 -22.28 -13.53 -4.16
CA LYS A 3 -20.91 -13.53 -3.62
C LYS A 3 -20.15 -12.40 -4.30
N ARG A 4 -19.84 -11.34 -3.56
CA ARG A 4 -18.92 -10.29 -4.06
C ARG A 4 -17.55 -10.93 -4.28
N PRO A 5 -16.83 -10.59 -5.37
CA PRO A 5 -15.47 -11.07 -5.58
C PRO A 5 -14.58 -10.61 -4.41
N PHE A 6 -13.71 -11.51 -3.96
CA PHE A 6 -12.73 -11.21 -2.92
C PHE A 6 -11.67 -10.27 -3.48
N LYS A 7 -11.33 -9.22 -2.74
CA LYS A 7 -10.33 -8.22 -3.12
C LYS A 7 -9.25 -8.13 -2.07
N PHE A 8 -8.02 -7.91 -2.53
CA PHE A 8 -6.84 -7.84 -1.68
C PHE A 8 -5.78 -6.93 -2.30
N ALA A 9 -4.80 -6.56 -1.49
CA ALA A 9 -3.67 -5.76 -1.93
C ALA A 9 -2.36 -6.48 -1.64
N PHE A 10 -1.37 -6.27 -2.50
CA PHE A 10 0.00 -6.71 -2.25
C PHE A 10 0.96 -5.54 -2.27
N SER A 11 1.96 -5.64 -1.41
CA SER A 11 3.09 -4.74 -1.34
C SER A 11 4.35 -5.59 -1.36
N PHE A 12 5.15 -5.39 -2.38
CA PHE A 12 6.40 -6.10 -2.60
C PHE A 12 7.53 -5.08 -2.68
N SER A 13 8.74 -5.45 -2.27
CA SER A 13 9.90 -4.62 -2.54
C SER A 13 10.36 -4.78 -3.99
N GLY A 14 11.10 -3.79 -4.51
CA GLY A 14 11.69 -3.87 -5.84
C GLY A 14 12.66 -5.04 -5.96
N ILE A 15 13.46 -5.27 -4.91
CA ILE A 15 14.36 -6.43 -4.84
C ILE A 15 13.57 -7.74 -4.98
N TYR A 16 12.45 -7.91 -4.27
CA TYR A 16 11.63 -9.13 -4.41
C TYR A 16 11.16 -9.34 -5.86
N LEU A 17 10.73 -8.29 -6.54
CA LEU A 17 10.30 -8.37 -7.93
C LEU A 17 11.45 -8.72 -8.88
N GLU A 18 12.65 -8.17 -8.66
CA GLU A 18 13.85 -8.60 -9.38
C GLU A 18 14.15 -10.09 -9.13
N GLN A 19 13.96 -10.57 -7.90
CA GLN A 19 14.14 -11.98 -7.59
C GLN A 19 13.15 -12.85 -8.37
N CYS A 20 11.88 -12.44 -8.42
CA CYS A 20 10.86 -13.12 -9.21
C CYS A 20 11.25 -13.14 -10.69
N GLN A 21 11.74 -12.02 -11.24
CA GLN A 21 12.16 -11.95 -12.63
C GLN A 21 13.29 -12.95 -12.95
N ARG A 22 14.28 -13.08 -12.06
CA ARG A 22 15.45 -13.94 -12.27
C ARG A 22 15.16 -15.42 -12.07
N TRP A 23 14.36 -15.77 -11.06
CA TRP A 23 14.23 -17.16 -10.60
C TRP A 23 12.84 -17.76 -10.80
N CYS A 24 11.79 -16.95 -10.92
CA CYS A 24 10.42 -17.43 -11.08
C CYS A 24 9.55 -16.45 -11.89
N PRO A 25 9.82 -16.24 -13.19
CA PRO A 25 9.11 -15.25 -14.00
C PRO A 25 7.61 -15.56 -14.13
N GLN A 26 7.20 -16.82 -13.97
CA GLN A 26 5.78 -17.23 -13.95
C GLN A 26 4.99 -16.55 -12.83
N LEU A 27 5.65 -16.20 -11.72
CA LEU A 27 5.02 -15.49 -10.61
C LEU A 27 4.65 -14.04 -10.98
N LEU A 28 5.46 -13.38 -11.82
CA LEU A 28 5.13 -12.06 -12.36
C LEU A 28 3.92 -12.13 -13.30
N SER A 29 3.85 -13.16 -14.15
CA SER A 29 2.67 -13.41 -14.99
C SER A 29 1.42 -13.61 -14.14
N LEU A 30 1.51 -14.38 -13.04
CA LEU A 30 0.40 -14.55 -12.12
C LEU A 30 -0.06 -13.23 -11.49
N TYR A 31 0.86 -12.36 -11.10
CA TYR A 31 0.49 -11.03 -10.57
C TYR A 31 -0.20 -10.16 -11.61
N LYS A 32 0.23 -10.24 -12.87
CA LYS A 32 -0.41 -9.54 -13.98
C LYS A 32 -1.83 -10.06 -14.19
N ASP A 33 -2.01 -11.37 -14.27
CA ASP A 33 -3.33 -11.99 -14.41
C ASP A 33 -4.26 -11.59 -13.25
N LEU A 34 -3.76 -11.64 -12.00
CA LEU A 34 -4.51 -11.22 -10.81
C LEU A 34 -4.88 -9.74 -10.86
N TYR A 35 -3.98 -8.88 -11.33
CA TYR A 35 -4.24 -7.44 -11.50
C TYR A 35 -5.33 -7.20 -12.55
N GLU A 36 -5.28 -7.90 -13.68
CA GLU A 36 -6.27 -7.80 -14.77
C GLU A 36 -7.69 -8.23 -14.33
N THR A 37 -7.81 -9.11 -13.33
CA THR A 37 -9.13 -9.45 -12.74
C THR A 37 -9.82 -8.28 -12.01
N GLY A 38 -9.09 -7.21 -11.69
CA GLY A 38 -9.58 -6.11 -10.86
C GLY A 38 -9.78 -6.47 -9.38
N CYS A 39 -9.27 -7.63 -8.95
CA CYS A 39 -9.34 -8.10 -7.56
C CYS A 39 -8.05 -7.83 -6.77
N LEU A 40 -6.93 -7.58 -7.44
CA LEU A 40 -5.65 -7.23 -6.83
C LEU A 40 -5.35 -5.73 -7.00
N GLU A 41 -4.99 -5.08 -5.90
CA GLU A 41 -4.37 -3.76 -5.89
C GLU A 41 -2.88 -3.87 -5.54
N LEU A 42 -2.00 -3.32 -6.38
CA LEU A 42 -0.58 -3.23 -6.06
C LEU A 42 -0.28 -1.91 -5.36
N VAL A 43 0.43 -2.02 -4.24
CA VAL A 43 0.84 -0.92 -3.38
C VAL A 43 2.32 -0.64 -3.64
N SER A 44 2.68 0.64 -3.79
CA SER A 44 4.09 1.03 -3.93
C SER A 44 4.73 1.22 -2.57
N GLN A 45 6.04 0.98 -2.50
CA GLN A 45 6.89 1.25 -1.34
C GLN A 45 8.25 1.79 -1.82
N THR A 46 9.23 1.91 -0.93
CA THR A 46 10.61 2.21 -1.34
C THR A 46 11.21 0.99 -2.05
N TYR A 47 11.94 1.21 -3.15
CA TYR A 47 12.51 0.14 -3.99
C TYR A 47 13.29 -0.91 -3.18
N PHE A 48 14.16 -0.47 -2.28
CA PHE A 48 15.01 -1.34 -1.48
C PHE A 48 14.38 -1.74 -0.13
N HIS A 49 13.10 -1.45 0.10
CA HIS A 49 12.47 -1.54 1.42
C HIS A 49 13.29 -0.78 2.50
N SER A 50 13.84 0.37 2.11
CA SER A 50 14.77 1.14 2.91
C SER A 50 14.07 2.16 3.81
N LEU A 51 14.70 2.49 4.92
CA LEU A 51 14.29 3.57 5.82
C LEU A 51 14.70 4.96 5.29
N SER A 52 14.77 5.17 3.98
CA SER A 52 15.20 6.44 3.36
C SER A 52 14.36 7.65 3.83
N SER A 53 13.12 7.42 4.27
CA SER A 53 12.22 8.45 4.79
C SER A 53 12.65 9.10 6.12
N ILE A 54 13.62 8.53 6.84
CA ILE A 54 14.06 9.07 8.14
C ILE A 54 14.99 10.28 8.01
N PHE A 55 15.56 10.49 6.82
CA PHE A 55 16.45 11.62 6.54
C PHE A 55 15.62 12.86 6.20
N TYR A 56 14.98 13.47 7.21
CA TYR A 56 14.04 14.57 7.01
C TYR A 56 14.62 15.82 6.32
N GLY A 57 15.94 16.02 6.37
CA GLY A 57 16.63 17.13 5.70
C GLY A 57 16.78 16.94 4.19
N ASP A 58 16.69 15.70 3.69
CA ASP A 58 16.81 15.38 2.27
C ASP A 58 15.94 14.16 1.92
N MET A 59 14.80 14.43 1.28
CA MET A 59 13.86 13.41 0.83
C MET A 59 14.17 12.92 -0.60
N GLY A 60 15.31 13.29 -1.18
CA GLY A 60 15.71 12.94 -2.55
C GLY A 60 15.75 11.43 -2.77
N GLU A 61 16.48 10.71 -1.92
CA GLU A 61 16.62 9.25 -1.98
C GLU A 61 15.26 8.54 -1.81
N PHE A 62 14.46 8.98 -0.84
CA PHE A 62 13.11 8.46 -0.63
C PHE A 62 12.24 8.59 -1.89
N LYS A 63 12.25 9.79 -2.49
CA LYS A 63 11.45 10.07 -3.69
C LYS A 63 11.94 9.27 -4.89
N GLU A 64 13.25 9.13 -5.04
CA GLU A 64 13.85 8.37 -6.13
C GLU A 64 13.52 6.88 -6.03
N GLN A 65 13.70 6.28 -4.85
CA GLN A 65 13.31 4.89 -4.63
C GLN A 65 11.81 4.64 -4.86
N ALA A 66 10.94 5.58 -4.46
CA ALA A 66 9.51 5.46 -4.72
C ALA A 66 9.20 5.49 -6.23
N ARG A 67 9.87 6.34 -7.02
CA ARG A 67 9.70 6.39 -8.48
C ARG A 67 10.22 5.13 -9.17
N GLN A 68 11.41 4.67 -8.79
CA GLN A 68 11.98 3.43 -9.31
C GLN A 68 11.05 2.25 -9.07
N HIS A 69 10.42 2.20 -7.90
CA HIS A 69 9.50 1.13 -7.55
C HIS A 69 8.22 1.15 -8.40
N VAL A 70 7.62 2.33 -8.61
CA VAL A 70 6.47 2.49 -9.52
C VAL A 70 6.84 2.08 -10.95
N ALA A 71 8.01 2.51 -11.44
CA ALA A 71 8.49 2.14 -12.77
C ALA A 71 8.66 0.62 -12.90
N LEU A 72 9.29 -0.03 -11.92
CA LEU A 72 9.49 -1.47 -11.92
C LEU A 72 8.16 -2.25 -11.94
N ILE A 73 7.17 -1.85 -11.11
CA ILE A 73 5.85 -2.50 -11.10
C ILE A 73 5.17 -2.32 -12.47
N LYS A 74 5.25 -1.13 -13.05
CA LYS A 74 4.68 -0.87 -14.37
C LYS A 74 5.35 -1.71 -15.45
N ASP A 75 6.67 -1.84 -15.42
CA ASP A 75 7.43 -2.59 -16.42
C ASP A 75 7.19 -4.11 -16.31
N LEU A 76 7.12 -4.65 -15.09
CA LEU A 76 6.99 -6.09 -14.87
C LEU A 76 5.54 -6.60 -14.88
N VAL A 77 4.61 -5.81 -14.36
CA VAL A 77 3.21 -6.24 -14.12
C VAL A 77 2.21 -5.41 -14.93
N GLY A 78 2.60 -4.25 -15.48
CA GLY A 78 1.70 -3.35 -16.20
C GLY A 78 0.76 -2.54 -15.30
N ALA A 79 0.97 -2.58 -13.98
CA ALA A 79 0.16 -1.88 -13.00
C ALA A 79 0.74 -0.50 -12.67
N GLU A 80 -0.14 0.45 -12.34
CA GLU A 80 0.25 1.77 -11.83
C GLU A 80 -0.27 1.94 -10.38
N PRO A 81 0.57 1.64 -9.37
CA PRO A 81 0.19 1.79 -7.97
C PRO A 81 -0.23 3.21 -7.61
N ARG A 82 -1.37 3.37 -6.95
CA ARG A 82 -1.89 4.68 -6.50
C ARG A 82 -1.82 4.91 -4.99
N VAL A 83 -1.40 3.89 -4.27
CA VAL A 83 -1.29 3.89 -2.81
C VAL A 83 0.13 3.54 -2.44
N PHE A 84 0.65 4.23 -1.42
CA PHE A 84 2.00 4.04 -0.93
C PHE A 84 2.01 3.45 0.47
N GLU A 85 2.89 2.50 0.72
CA GLU A 85 3.20 1.97 2.04
C GLU A 85 4.65 2.32 2.33
N ASN A 86 4.86 3.19 3.32
CA ASN A 86 6.22 3.50 3.74
C ASN A 86 6.79 2.35 4.60
N THR A 87 8.10 2.16 4.52
CA THR A 87 8.83 1.15 5.28
C THR A 87 8.56 1.27 6.78
N GLU A 88 8.32 0.12 7.42
CA GLU A 88 7.90 -0.01 8.82
C GLU A 88 6.65 0.83 9.18
N LEU A 89 5.84 1.21 8.19
CA LEU A 89 4.67 2.06 8.34
C LEU A 89 4.97 3.42 9.02
N ILE A 90 6.22 3.90 8.90
CA ILE A 90 6.63 5.19 9.46
C ILE A 90 5.86 6.30 8.76
N PHE A 91 5.20 7.14 9.55
CA PHE A 91 4.38 8.22 9.03
C PHE A 91 4.61 9.54 9.76
N ASN A 92 4.70 10.61 8.98
CA ASN A 92 4.60 11.99 9.43
C ASN A 92 4.17 12.89 8.24
N ASN A 93 3.94 14.17 8.50
CA ASN A 93 3.49 15.11 7.48
C ASN A 93 4.48 15.31 6.33
N LEU A 94 5.80 15.15 6.56
CA LEU A 94 6.82 15.28 5.52
C LEU A 94 6.76 14.09 4.55
N ILE A 95 6.65 12.88 5.08
CA ILE A 95 6.49 11.65 4.30
C ILE A 95 5.19 11.71 3.51
N ALA A 96 4.10 12.14 4.15
CA ALA A 96 2.81 12.32 3.51
C ALA A 96 2.91 13.28 2.32
N ARG A 97 3.46 14.48 2.55
CA ARG A 97 3.67 15.48 1.51
C ARG A 97 4.53 14.94 0.36
N ALA A 98 5.65 14.28 0.67
CA ALA A 98 6.53 13.74 -0.36
C ALA A 98 5.83 12.69 -1.24
N ALA A 99 5.03 11.80 -0.65
CA ALA A 99 4.25 10.82 -1.42
C ALA A 99 3.15 11.49 -2.27
N PHE A 100 2.46 12.52 -1.76
CA PHE A 100 1.47 13.25 -2.55
C PHE A 100 2.11 14.03 -3.72
N GLU A 101 3.29 14.62 -3.52
CA GLU A 101 4.07 15.26 -4.57
C GLU A 101 4.51 14.28 -5.67
N LEU A 102 4.58 12.98 -5.37
CA LEU A 102 4.84 11.91 -6.34
C LEU A 102 3.58 11.41 -7.05
N GLY A 103 2.39 11.92 -6.71
CA GLY A 103 1.13 11.55 -7.34
C GLY A 103 0.38 10.39 -6.67
N PHE A 104 0.84 9.88 -5.52
CA PHE A 104 0.07 8.90 -4.76
C PHE A 104 -1.21 9.53 -4.21
N THR A 105 -2.31 8.78 -4.22
CA THR A 105 -3.62 9.24 -3.72
C THR A 105 -3.87 8.83 -2.27
N GLY A 106 -3.04 7.92 -1.75
CA GLY A 106 -3.07 7.59 -0.34
C GLY A 106 -1.85 6.87 0.20
N ILE A 107 -1.80 6.81 1.53
CA ILE A 107 -0.72 6.15 2.28
C ILE A 107 -1.32 5.18 3.30
N ILE A 108 -0.67 4.04 3.50
CA ILE A 108 -0.94 3.09 4.58
C ILE A 108 -0.01 3.37 5.76
N THR A 109 -0.56 3.37 6.97
CA THR A 109 0.22 3.57 8.21
C THR A 109 -0.21 2.62 9.31
N GLU A 110 0.58 2.61 10.39
CA GLU A 110 0.18 2.01 11.65
C GLU A 110 -1.06 2.66 12.30
N GLY A 111 -1.80 1.84 13.04
CA GLY A 111 -2.95 2.27 13.84
C GLY A 111 -2.58 2.86 15.21
N SER A 112 -1.48 3.63 15.32
CA SER A 112 -1.01 4.10 16.63
C SER A 112 -1.87 5.25 17.17
N SER A 113 -2.06 5.27 18.49
CA SER A 113 -2.88 6.28 19.17
C SER A 113 -2.37 7.70 18.97
N LYS A 114 -1.05 7.88 18.78
CA LYS A 114 -0.42 9.18 18.48
C LYS A 114 -0.86 9.73 17.13
N ILE A 115 -0.96 8.88 16.11
CA ILE A 115 -1.39 9.27 14.75
C ILE A 115 -2.91 9.45 14.71
N LEU A 116 -3.65 8.56 15.36
CA LEU A 116 -5.10 8.54 15.34
C LEU A 116 -5.74 9.57 16.28
N ALA A 117 -5.04 10.04 17.30
CA ALA A 117 -5.56 10.98 18.32
C ALA A 117 -6.91 10.51 18.91
N GLY A 118 -7.01 9.22 19.24
CA GLY A 118 -8.23 8.60 19.78
C GLY A 118 -9.27 8.15 18.74
N ARG A 119 -9.00 8.32 17.44
CA ARG A 119 -9.88 7.88 16.35
C ARG A 119 -9.66 6.40 15.97
N SER A 120 -10.59 5.81 15.21
CA SER A 120 -10.58 4.37 14.89
C SER A 120 -9.54 3.98 13.83
N PRO A 121 -8.74 2.90 14.02
CA PRO A 121 -7.80 2.38 13.02
C PRO A 121 -8.49 1.59 11.89
N HIS A 122 -9.80 1.78 11.67
CA HIS A 122 -10.57 1.08 10.64
C HIS A 122 -11.25 2.05 9.68
N GLN A 123 -10.80 3.30 9.67
CA GLN A 123 -11.39 4.38 8.90
C GLN A 123 -10.36 5.00 7.98
N VAL A 124 -10.84 5.49 6.84
CA VAL A 124 -10.07 6.33 5.95
C VAL A 124 -10.16 7.76 6.45
N TYR A 125 -9.01 8.42 6.56
CA TYR A 125 -8.83 9.79 6.98
C TYR A 125 -8.35 10.66 5.82
N HIS A 126 -8.60 11.96 5.92
CA HIS A 126 -8.05 12.95 5.01
C HIS A 126 -6.92 13.71 5.69
N SER A 127 -5.85 13.98 4.94
CA SER A 127 -4.77 14.82 5.45
C SER A 127 -5.19 16.28 5.47
N LYS A 128 -4.85 17.00 6.55
CA LYS A 128 -5.06 18.47 6.60
C LYS A 128 -4.17 19.22 5.60
N VAL A 129 -3.03 18.64 5.22
CA VAL A 129 -2.08 19.26 4.28
C VAL A 129 -2.37 18.94 2.81
N ALA A 130 -3.27 17.99 2.55
CA ALA A 130 -3.71 17.61 1.20
C ALA A 130 -5.18 17.15 1.28
N PRO A 131 -6.17 18.04 1.13
CA PRO A 131 -7.59 17.72 1.36
C PRO A 131 -8.11 16.57 0.48
N ASP A 132 -7.60 16.47 -0.75
CA ASP A 132 -7.97 15.41 -1.71
C ASP A 132 -7.30 14.07 -1.42
N SER A 133 -6.36 14.02 -0.46
CA SER A 133 -5.68 12.79 -0.10
C SER A 133 -6.51 11.88 0.80
N ARG A 134 -6.32 10.57 0.64
CA ARG A 134 -6.90 9.54 1.50
C ARG A 134 -5.80 8.82 2.26
N PHE A 135 -6.03 8.53 3.52
CA PHE A 135 -5.07 7.86 4.36
C PHE A 135 -5.75 6.77 5.18
N CYS A 136 -5.26 5.54 5.10
CA CYS A 136 -5.80 4.45 5.89
C CYS A 136 -4.85 4.17 7.04
N SER A 137 -5.32 4.41 8.27
CA SER A 137 -4.57 4.03 9.45
C SER A 137 -5.07 2.69 9.95
N GLY A 138 -4.23 1.66 9.88
CA GLY A 138 -4.57 0.33 10.41
C GLY A 138 -3.85 -0.85 9.72
N ILE A 139 -3.10 -1.62 10.51
CA ILE A 139 -2.95 -3.06 10.30
C ILE A 139 -4.29 -3.67 10.70
N THR A 140 -5.18 -3.92 9.74
CA THR A 140 -6.51 -4.43 10.07
C THR A 140 -6.42 -5.91 10.42
N ARG A 141 -6.73 -6.23 11.67
CA ARG A 141 -7.10 -7.58 12.10
C ARG A 141 -8.31 -8.03 11.27
N CYS A 142 -8.07 -8.97 10.36
CA CYS A 142 -9.12 -9.57 9.55
C CYS A 142 -10.13 -10.28 10.47
N ARG A 143 -11.43 -9.95 10.37
CA ARG A 143 -12.50 -10.82 10.90
C ARG A 143 -12.65 -11.98 9.93
N THR A 144 -12.11 -13.14 10.29
CA THR A 144 -12.53 -14.40 9.68
C THR A 144 -13.99 -14.64 10.05
N THR A 145 -14.91 -14.63 9.08
CA THR A 145 -16.20 -15.32 9.24
C THR A 145 -16.01 -16.79 8.92
N SER A 146 -15.25 -17.48 9.79
CA SER A 146 -15.26 -18.92 10.02
C SER A 146 -14.20 -19.20 11.08
N GLY A 147 -14.59 -19.93 12.13
CA GLY A 147 -13.83 -20.09 13.37
C GLY A 147 -12.50 -20.83 13.25
N SER A 148 -11.86 -20.96 14.42
CA SER A 148 -10.55 -21.57 14.74
C SER A 148 -9.35 -20.63 14.52
N GLY A 149 -8.58 -20.40 15.58
CA GLY A 149 -7.65 -19.28 15.70
C GLY A 149 -6.22 -19.53 15.24
N PHE A 150 -5.43 -18.46 15.21
CA PHE A 150 -3.99 -18.48 15.48
C PHE A 150 -3.46 -17.08 15.86
N ARG A 151 -2.34 -17.05 16.58
CA ARG A 151 -1.72 -15.92 17.29
C ARG A 151 -0.62 -15.27 16.43
N ARG A 152 -0.37 -13.98 16.70
CA ARG A 152 0.67 -13.03 16.22
C ARG A 152 1.84 -13.53 15.33
N ASN A 153 2.05 -12.81 14.22
CA ASN A 153 3.31 -12.36 13.57
C ASN A 153 3.28 -12.59 12.05
N GLY A 154 3.65 -11.57 11.27
CA GLY A 154 3.81 -11.68 9.81
C GLY A 154 2.72 -10.94 9.02
N GLY A 155 3.16 -10.11 8.07
CA GLY A 155 2.36 -9.11 7.38
C GLY A 155 1.15 -9.64 6.62
N SER A 156 0.16 -8.76 6.49
CA SER A 156 -0.90 -8.78 5.47
C SER A 156 -1.62 -7.44 5.54
N ILE A 157 -1.40 -6.59 4.53
CA ILE A 157 -2.18 -5.36 4.32
C ILE A 157 -3.30 -5.70 3.35
N ILE A 158 -4.55 -5.53 3.78
CA ILE A 158 -5.72 -5.61 2.90
C ILE A 158 -6.27 -4.18 2.79
N LEU A 159 -6.08 -3.58 1.61
CA LEU A 159 -6.68 -2.30 1.28
C LEU A 159 -8.08 -2.55 0.69
N LEU A 160 -9.12 -2.06 1.37
CA LEU A 160 -10.47 -1.97 0.78
C LEU A 160 -10.75 -0.50 0.46
N LEU A 161 -10.54 -0.11 -0.80
CA LEU A 161 -11.04 1.16 -1.30
C LEU A 161 -12.56 1.06 -1.50
N PRO A 162 -13.35 2.08 -1.08
CA PRO A 162 -14.76 2.14 -1.44
C PRO A 162 -14.88 2.23 -2.97
N THR A 163 -15.60 1.29 -3.57
CA THR A 163 -16.05 1.40 -4.95
C THR A 163 -16.95 2.64 -5.02
N ASN A 164 -16.55 3.67 -5.75
CA ASN A 164 -17.45 4.74 -6.18
C ASN A 164 -18.52 4.10 -7.08
N THR A 165 -19.63 3.66 -6.50
CA THR A 165 -20.91 3.54 -7.20
C THR A 165 -21.71 4.79 -6.86
N PRO A 166 -22.10 5.62 -7.85
CA PRO A 166 -22.95 6.77 -7.58
C PRO A 166 -24.29 6.30 -7.00
N PRO A 167 -24.91 7.04 -6.06
CA PRO A 167 -26.28 6.78 -5.68
C PRO A 167 -27.17 7.07 -6.90
N GLY A 168 -28.01 6.08 -7.25
CA GLY A 168 -29.14 6.28 -8.14
C GLY A 168 -30.27 7.03 -7.46
#